data_AF-A0A2M8UYC8-F1
#
_entry.id   AF-A0A2M8UYC8-F1
#
_cell.length_a   1.000
_cell.length_b   1.000
_cell.length_c   1.000
_cell.angle_alpha   90.00
_cell.angle_beta   90.00
_cell.angle_gamma   90.00
#
_symmetry.space_group_name_H-M   'P 1'
#
loop_
_entity.id
_entity.type
_entity.pdbx_description
1 polymer ?
#
loop_
_entity_poly.entity_id
_entity_poly.type
_entity_poly.pdbx_seq_one_letter_code
_entity_poly.pdbx_strand_id
1 'polypeptide(L)'
;MLYTCPCCGYFSFGDPPGSYEICEICFWEDDQLQLCFPDARGGANAVSLIEAQVNFVQWGACERRLRGQVRPATIDDEKDERWFPLWEKRVELPDGAAPLTGEEACYWLRTPG
;
A
#
# COMPACT_ATOMS: atom_id res chain seq x y z
N MET A 1 16.95 4.30 -3.48
CA MET A 1 15.85 5.08 -2.89
C MET A 1 14.77 4.08 -2.56
N LEU A 2 14.09 4.21 -1.42
CA LEU A 2 12.98 3.30 -1.08
C LEU A 2 11.65 3.99 -1.39
N TYR A 3 10.64 3.18 -1.73
CA TYR A 3 9.29 3.64 -1.99
C TYR A 3 8.32 3.18 -0.89
N THR A 4 7.31 4.02 -0.65
CA THR A 4 6.34 3.84 0.42
C THR A 4 5.33 2.76 0.09
N CYS A 5 5.21 1.75 0.94
CA CYS A 5 4.17 0.74 0.81
C CYS A 5 2.78 1.39 0.96
N PRO A 6 1.86 1.20 -0.01
CA PRO A 6 0.52 1.79 0.06
C PRO A 6 -0.29 1.24 1.22
N CYS A 7 -0.03 -0.01 1.63
CA CYS A 7 -0.74 -0.68 2.70
C CYS A 7 -0.32 -0.22 4.10
N CYS A 8 0.99 -0.17 4.42
CA CYS A 8 1.46 0.11 5.78
C CYS A 8 2.10 1.47 5.99
N GLY A 9 2.51 2.15 4.91
CA GLY A 9 3.15 3.47 4.95
C GLY A 9 4.64 3.47 5.27
N TYR A 10 5.26 2.31 5.45
CA TYR A 10 6.70 2.22 5.62
C TYR A 10 7.41 2.27 4.26
N PHE A 11 8.63 2.80 4.25
CA PHE A 11 9.52 2.67 3.10
C PHE A 11 9.96 1.21 2.99
N SER A 12 9.47 0.49 1.98
CA SER A 12 9.63 -0.98 1.91
C SER A 12 10.04 -1.50 0.56
N PHE A 13 9.90 -0.72 -0.52
CA PHE A 13 10.17 -1.21 -1.87
C PHE A 13 11.43 -0.60 -2.46
N GLY A 14 12.21 -1.40 -3.18
CA GLY A 14 13.39 -0.96 -3.93
C GLY A 14 13.04 -0.28 -5.25
N ASP A 15 11.96 -0.73 -5.90
CA ASP A 15 11.46 -0.25 -7.17
C ASP A 15 10.18 0.62 -7.04
N PRO A 16 9.85 1.47 -8.04
CA PRO A 16 8.68 2.35 -8.02
C PRO A 16 7.35 1.60 -7.87
N PRO A 17 6.26 2.28 -7.44
CA PRO A 17 4.94 1.68 -7.30
C PRO A 17 4.48 0.90 -8.54
N GLY A 18 3.89 -0.28 -8.31
CA GLY A 18 3.55 -1.26 -9.34
C GLY A 18 4.68 -2.26 -9.60
N SER A 19 5.64 -2.38 -8.68
CA SER A 19 6.83 -3.21 -8.80
C SER A 19 6.59 -4.71 -8.62
N TYR A 20 5.44 -5.11 -8.06
CA TYR A 20 5.16 -6.47 -7.58
C TYR A 20 6.11 -6.94 -6.47
N GLU A 21 6.87 -6.04 -5.84
CA GLU A 21 7.62 -6.38 -4.63
C GLU A 21 6.67 -6.68 -3.46
N ILE A 22 7.07 -7.59 -2.58
CA ILE A 22 6.31 -7.94 -1.38
C ILE A 22 6.89 -7.16 -0.19
N CYS A 23 6.05 -6.37 0.48
CA CYS A 23 6.45 -5.62 1.65
C CYS A 23 6.68 -6.58 2.83
N GLU A 24 7.90 -6.67 3.36
CA GLU A 24 8.17 -7.56 4.50
C GLU A 24 7.42 -7.19 5.78
N ILE A 25 7.01 -5.91 5.93
CA ILE A 25 6.37 -5.40 7.15
C ILE A 25 4.88 -5.78 7.22
N CYS A 26 4.18 -5.77 6.08
CA CYS A 26 2.74 -6.05 6.05
C CYS A 26 2.33 -7.18 5.10
N PHE A 27 3.25 -7.68 4.29
CA PHE A 27 3.05 -8.74 3.29
C PHE A 27 2.12 -8.36 2.12
N TRP A 28 1.95 -7.06 1.86
CA TRP A 28 1.30 -6.57 0.64
C TRP A 28 2.22 -6.72 -0.56
N GLU A 29 1.73 -7.28 -1.67
CA GLU A 29 2.40 -7.28 -2.96
C GLU A 29 2.01 -6.02 -3.75
N ASP A 30 2.99 -5.28 -4.26
CA ASP A 30 2.83 -3.98 -4.91
C ASP A 30 2.21 -4.08 -6.32
N ASP A 31 0.94 -4.49 -6.35
CA ASP A 31 0.19 -4.86 -7.55
C ASP A 31 -0.36 -3.64 -8.31
N GLN A 32 0.06 -3.50 -9.55
CA GLN A 32 -0.30 -2.39 -10.44
C GLN A 32 -1.83 -2.23 -10.63
N LEU A 33 -2.59 -3.33 -10.70
CA LEU A 33 -4.03 -3.29 -10.89
C LEU A 33 -4.70 -2.71 -9.65
N GLN A 34 -4.32 -3.18 -8.47
CA GLN A 34 -4.89 -2.73 -7.20
C GLN A 34 -4.43 -1.33 -6.80
N LEU A 35 -3.32 -0.82 -7.36
CA LEU A 35 -3.00 0.60 -7.31
C LEU A 35 -4.01 1.43 -8.11
N CYS A 36 -4.39 0.98 -9.32
CA CYS A 36 -5.36 1.66 -10.17
C CYS A 36 -6.81 1.52 -9.68
N PHE A 37 -7.12 0.42 -9.00
CA PHE A 37 -8.45 0.12 -8.47
C PHE A 37 -8.33 -0.25 -6.98
N PRO A 38 -8.21 0.73 -6.07
CA PRO A 38 -7.95 0.48 -4.64
C PRO A 38 -9.01 -0.33 -3.90
N ASP A 39 -10.22 -0.44 -4.46
CA ASP A 39 -11.33 -1.25 -3.98
C ASP A 39 -11.42 -2.64 -4.66
N ALA A 40 -10.61 -2.89 -5.69
CA ALA A 40 -10.59 -4.16 -6.39
C ALA A 40 -9.91 -5.26 -5.56
N ARG A 41 -10.57 -6.42 -5.52
CA ARG A 41 -10.05 -7.68 -4.97
C ARG A 41 -9.61 -8.61 -6.10
N GLY A 42 -8.69 -9.52 -5.81
CA GLY A 42 -8.33 -10.61 -6.74
C GLY A 42 -7.29 -10.24 -7.80
N GLY A 43 -6.42 -9.25 -7.51
CA GLY A 43 -5.14 -9.07 -8.19
C GLY A 43 -4.08 -10.02 -7.60
N ALA A 44 -2.84 -9.57 -7.44
CA ALA A 44 -1.85 -10.33 -6.66
C ALA A 44 -2.29 -10.55 -5.20
N ASN A 45 -3.09 -9.63 -4.64
CA ASN A 45 -3.63 -9.73 -3.29
C ASN A 45 -5.12 -10.14 -3.31
N ALA A 46 -5.51 -10.98 -2.34
CA ALA A 46 -6.90 -11.46 -2.24
C ALA A 46 -7.87 -10.38 -1.73
N VAL A 47 -7.38 -9.42 -0.94
CA VAL A 47 -8.11 -8.25 -0.45
C VAL A 47 -7.75 -7.01 -1.26
N SER A 48 -8.62 -6.02 -1.25
CA SER A 48 -8.36 -4.71 -1.84
C SER A 48 -7.32 -3.91 -1.04
N LEU A 49 -6.75 -2.86 -1.63
CA LEU A 49 -5.80 -1.99 -0.93
C LEU A 49 -6.46 -1.28 0.28
N ILE A 50 -7.70 -0.82 0.11
CA ILE A 50 -8.46 -0.19 1.21
C ILE A 50 -8.61 -1.16 2.39
N GLU A 51 -8.97 -2.41 2.10
CA GLU A 51 -9.09 -3.45 3.12
C GLU A 51 -7.74 -3.81 3.72
N ALA A 52 -6.68 -3.89 2.92
CA ALA A 52 -5.33 -4.18 3.39
C ALA A 52 -4.82 -3.14 4.38
N GLN A 53 -5.07 -1.85 4.13
CA GLN A 53 -4.75 -0.77 5.06
C GLN A 53 -5.49 -0.97 6.40
N VAL A 54 -6.81 -1.29 6.38
CA VAL A 54 -7.60 -1.55 7.59
C VAL A 54 -7.02 -2.75 8.35
N ASN A 55 -6.72 -3.82 7.62
CA ASN A 55 -6.18 -5.06 8.17
C ASN A 55 -4.81 -4.84 8.82
N PHE A 56 -3.94 -4.04 8.20
CA PHE A 56 -2.64 -3.71 8.76
C PHE A 56 -2.78 -2.95 10.08
N VAL A 57 -3.66 -1.95 10.13
CA VAL A 57 -3.94 -1.20 11.37
C VAL A 57 -4.48 -2.12 12.47
N GLN A 58 -5.31 -3.11 12.14
CA GLN A 58 -5.90 -4.02 13.13
C GLN A 58 -4.98 -5.16 13.56
N TRP A 59 -4.17 -5.70 12.64
CA TRP A 59 -3.51 -7.00 12.82
C TRP A 59 -2.01 -7.00 12.50
N GLY A 60 -1.47 -5.89 11.98
CA GLY A 60 -0.07 -5.78 11.56
C GLY A 60 0.26 -6.50 10.26
N ALA A 61 -0.75 -6.89 9.47
CA ALA A 61 -0.59 -7.55 8.16
C ALA A 61 -1.72 -7.12 7.21
N CYS A 62 -1.45 -7.09 5.90
CA CYS A 62 -2.42 -6.78 4.85
C CYS A 62 -3.62 -7.75 4.85
N GLU A 63 -3.41 -8.98 5.35
CA GLU A 63 -4.46 -9.94 5.63
C GLU A 63 -4.18 -10.64 6.96
N ARG A 64 -5.23 -10.86 7.76
CA ARG A 64 -5.10 -11.56 9.06
C ARG A 64 -4.40 -12.92 8.94
N ARG A 65 -4.67 -13.66 7.87
CA ARG A 65 -4.08 -14.99 7.62
C ARG A 65 -2.57 -14.95 7.35
N LEU A 66 -2.05 -13.81 6.92
CA LEU A 66 -0.65 -13.60 6.54
C LEU A 66 0.20 -13.06 7.68
N ARG A 67 -0.36 -12.90 8.89
CA ARG A 67 0.39 -12.43 10.07
C ARG A 67 1.60 -13.31 10.44
N GLY A 68 1.63 -14.58 10.03
CA GLY A 68 2.80 -15.44 10.21
C GLY A 68 3.95 -15.15 9.24
N GLN A 69 3.71 -14.38 8.19
CA GLN A 69 4.66 -14.08 7.11
C GLN A 69 5.29 -12.69 7.22
N VAL A 70 4.80 -11.85 8.15
CA VAL A 70 5.33 -10.49 8.33
C VAL A 70 6.54 -10.47 9.26
N ARG A 71 7.43 -9.51 9.02
CA ARG A 71 8.42 -9.04 10.00
C ARG A 71 7.84 -7.82 10.74
N PRO A 72 7.86 -7.78 12.08
CA PRO A 72 7.52 -6.55 12.80
C PRO A 72 8.44 -5.40 12.39
N ALA A 73 7.87 -4.20 12.24
CA ALA A 73 8.66 -2.98 12.04
C ALA A 73 9.59 -2.75 13.25
N THR A 74 10.83 -2.34 12.99
CA THR A 74 11.86 -2.01 13.99
C THR A 74 12.03 -0.49 14.08
N ILE A 75 12.95 -0.04 14.93
CA ILE A 75 13.29 1.38 15.04
C ILE A 75 14.04 1.91 13.81
N ASP A 76 14.61 1.03 12.99
CA ASP A 76 15.33 1.38 11.77
C ASP A 76 14.37 1.51 10.57
N ASP A 77 13.14 1.01 10.70
CA ASP A 77 12.11 1.13 9.66
C ASP A 77 11.48 2.53 9.74
N GLU A 78 11.68 3.32 8.68
CA GLU A 78 11.11 4.66 8.56
C GLU A 78 9.70 4.59 7.95
N LYS A 79 8.76 5.33 8.57
CA LYS A 79 7.40 5.50 8.07
C LYS A 79 7.28 6.84 7.37
N ASP A 80 6.71 6.85 6.16
CA ASP A 80 6.46 8.07 5.41
C ASP A 80 5.41 8.92 6.14
N GLU A 81 5.80 10.10 6.62
CA GLU A 81 4.93 11.01 7.36
C GLU A 81 3.73 11.51 6.52
N ARG A 82 3.83 11.40 5.19
CA ARG A 82 2.75 11.76 4.27
C ARG A 82 1.72 10.65 4.11
N TRP A 83 2.03 9.42 4.55
CA TRP A 83 1.11 8.30 4.42
C TRP A 83 -0.11 8.48 5.32
N PHE A 84 -1.27 8.18 4.75
CA PHE A 84 -2.51 8.06 5.49
C PHE A 84 -3.34 6.91 4.93
N PRO A 85 -4.17 6.27 5.76
CA PRO A 85 -5.13 5.31 5.28
C PRO A 85 -6.25 6.02 4.49
N LEU A 86 -6.74 5.39 3.43
CA LEU A 86 -7.66 6.00 2.46
C LEU A 86 -9.04 6.35 3.03
N TRP A 87 -9.40 5.83 4.22
CA TRP A 87 -10.62 6.23 4.93
C TRP A 87 -10.47 7.52 5.74
N GLU A 88 -9.24 7.99 6.01
CA GLU A 88 -8.99 9.14 6.88
C GLU A 88 -9.09 10.47 6.12
N LYS A 89 -8.69 10.49 4.85
CA LYS A 89 -8.66 11.72 4.03
C LYS A 89 -9.34 11.48 2.70
N ARG A 90 -10.07 12.48 2.22
CA ARG A 90 -10.59 12.48 0.85
C ARG A 90 -9.42 12.64 -0.11
N VAL A 91 -9.37 11.78 -1.12
CA VAL A 91 -8.38 11.81 -2.19
C VAL A 91 -9.08 11.70 -3.55
N GLU A 92 -8.40 12.16 -4.60
CA GLU A 92 -8.76 11.80 -5.96
C GLU A 92 -8.25 10.38 -6.21
N LEU A 93 -9.18 9.43 -6.26
CA LEU A 93 -8.85 8.05 -6.59
C LEU A 93 -8.61 7.92 -8.09
N PRO A 94 -7.73 7.00 -8.50
CA PRO A 94 -7.54 6.71 -9.91
C PRO A 94 -8.86 6.20 -10.54
N ASP A 95 -9.10 6.57 -11.79
CA ASP A 95 -10.31 6.21 -12.55
C ASP A 95 -10.15 4.91 -13.36
N GLY A 96 -8.98 4.27 -13.27
CA GLY A 96 -8.68 3.03 -13.98
C GLY A 96 -8.38 3.20 -15.47
N ALA A 97 -8.25 4.43 -15.98
CA ALA A 97 -8.08 4.69 -17.42
C ALA A 97 -6.67 4.37 -17.94
N ALA A 98 -5.65 4.35 -17.06
CA ALA A 98 -4.28 4.04 -17.41
C ALA A 98 -3.49 3.44 -16.23
N PRO A 99 -2.43 2.64 -16.48
CA PRO A 99 -1.50 2.21 -15.44
C PRO A 99 -0.85 3.43 -14.78
N LEU A 100 -1.00 3.56 -13.46
CA LEU A 100 -0.30 4.59 -12.70
C LEU A 100 1.16 4.20 -12.52
N THR A 101 2.09 5.10 -12.80
CA THR A 101 3.51 4.85 -12.56
C THR A 101 4.13 5.99 -11.77
N GLY A 102 5.16 5.68 -10.98
CA GLY A 102 5.87 6.69 -10.18
C GLY A 102 4.96 7.43 -9.19
N GLU A 103 5.14 8.74 -9.07
CA GLU A 103 4.43 9.55 -8.07
C GLU A 103 2.91 9.63 -8.29
N GLU A 104 2.43 9.45 -9.52
CA GLU A 104 1.00 9.46 -9.83
C GLU A 104 0.26 8.30 -9.16
N ALA A 105 0.94 7.17 -8.97
CA ALA A 105 0.40 6.04 -8.24
C ALA A 105 0.22 6.35 -6.75
N CYS A 106 1.03 7.22 -6.16
CA CYS A 106 1.07 7.47 -4.72
C CYS A 106 -0.06 8.40 -4.19
N TYR A 107 -1.31 8.20 -4.58
CA TYR A 107 -2.44 9.01 -4.08
C TYR A 107 -2.66 8.87 -2.55
N TRP A 108 -2.19 7.79 -1.93
CA TRP A 108 -2.16 7.62 -0.46
C TRP A 108 -1.12 8.49 0.26
N LEU A 109 -0.36 9.32 -0.47
CA LEU A 109 0.59 10.30 0.06
C LEU A 109 0.17 11.76 -0.22
N ARG A 110 -0.96 11.98 -0.90
CA ARG A 110 -1.34 13.30 -1.43
C ARG A 110 -2.75 13.67 -0.99
N THR A 111 -2.92 14.87 -0.46
CA THR A 111 -4.25 15.47 -0.26
C THR A 111 -4.59 16.36 -1.47
N PRO A 112 -5.85 16.42 -1.91
CA PRO A 112 -6.29 17.45 -2.85
C PRO A 112 -6.00 18.84 -2.27
N GLY A 113 -5.52 19.76 -3.11
CA GLY A 113 -5.26 21.16 -2.75
C GLY A 113 -6.52 21.97 -2.49
#